data_AF-A0AAD5CVC8-F1
#
_entry.id   AF-A0AAD5CVC8-F1
#
_cell.length_a   1.000
_cell.length_b   1.000
_cell.length_c   1.000
_cell.angle_alpha   90.00
_cell.angle_beta   90.00
_cell.angle_gamma   90.00
#
_symmetry.space_group_name_H-M   'P 1'
#
loop_
_entity.id
_entity.type
_entity.pdbx_description
1 polymer ?
#
loop_
_entity_poly.entity_id
_entity_poly.type
_entity_poly.pdbx_seq_one_letter_code
_entity_poly.pdbx_strand_id
1 'polypeptide(L)'
;MYRSGAVMAWNVFKFCTALRGLGSIMILLVLGVVGVTYYAVVLCNYGPALAAGGLDSLIALLVLIIFHTLLGMLLWSYFSVVFTDPGGVPPNYRPLVDQERGEIDPLEASEYGPLATPNPTNARIRYCRKCNQLKPPRCHHCSVCGRCVLKMDHHCVWVVNCVGALNYKYFLLF
;
A
#
# COMPACT_ATOMS: atom_id res chain seq x y z
N MET A 1 42.07 -15.09 -10.41
CA MET A 1 42.17 -14.54 -9.04
C MET A 1 40.84 -13.91 -8.65
N TYR A 2 39.99 -14.67 -7.95
CA TYR A 2 38.69 -14.21 -7.47
C TYR A 2 38.90 -13.55 -6.10
N ARG A 3 38.90 -12.21 -6.06
CA ARG A 3 38.99 -11.47 -4.80
C ARG A 3 37.64 -11.56 -4.08
N SER A 4 37.60 -12.40 -3.04
CA SER A 4 36.57 -12.38 -2.00
C SER A 4 36.67 -11.05 -1.25
N GLY A 5 35.87 -10.06 -1.68
CA GLY A 5 35.63 -8.85 -0.92
C GLY A 5 34.40 -9.06 -0.05
N ALA A 6 34.62 -9.54 1.18
CA ALA A 6 33.61 -9.47 2.24
C ALA A 6 33.43 -7.99 2.63
N VAL A 7 32.72 -7.23 1.79
CA VAL A 7 32.15 -5.95 2.19
C VAL A 7 31.04 -6.30 3.18
N MET A 8 31.14 -5.74 4.38
CA MET A 8 30.18 -5.83 5.47
C MET A 8 28.75 -5.68 4.97
N ALA A 9 28.12 -6.79 4.59
CA ALA A 9 26.69 -6.89 4.41
C ALA A 9 26.09 -6.83 5.82
N TRP A 10 26.06 -5.62 6.39
CA TRP A 10 25.16 -5.30 7.49
C TRP A 10 23.81 -5.88 7.08
N ASN A 11 23.41 -6.94 7.78
CA ASN A 11 22.32 -7.82 7.39
C ASN A 11 21.10 -6.97 6.98
N VAL A 12 20.92 -6.72 5.68
CA VAL A 12 19.74 -6.05 5.14
C VAL A 12 18.50 -6.77 5.65
N PHE A 13 18.60 -8.09 5.82
CA PHE A 13 17.59 -8.93 6.46
C PHE A 13 17.29 -8.59 7.94
N LYS A 14 18.29 -8.25 8.76
CA LYS A 14 18.05 -7.76 10.15
C LYS A 14 17.42 -6.37 10.17
N PHE A 15 17.85 -5.49 9.27
CA PHE A 15 17.25 -4.16 9.12
C PHE A 15 15.77 -4.27 8.65
N CYS A 16 15.46 -5.16 7.72
CA CYS A 16 14.09 -5.47 7.29
C CYS A 16 13.21 -6.03 8.43
N THR A 17 13.76 -6.82 9.36
CA THR A 17 13.01 -7.30 10.54
C THR A 17 12.78 -6.19 11.57
N ALA A 18 13.76 -5.32 11.81
CA ALA A 18 13.58 -4.13 12.65
C ALA A 18 12.55 -3.15 12.05
N LEU A 19 12.55 -2.97 10.73
CA LEU A 19 11.54 -2.21 9.98
C LEU A 19 10.14 -2.81 10.09
N ARG A 20 10.01 -4.14 10.14
CA ARG A 20 8.73 -4.82 10.42
C ARG A 20 8.26 -4.56 11.86
N GLY A 21 9.18 -4.56 12.83
CA GLY A 21 8.88 -4.18 14.22
C GLY A 21 8.48 -2.70 14.37
N LEU A 22 9.17 -1.79 13.68
CA LEU A 22 8.80 -0.36 13.58
C LEU A 22 7.45 -0.18 12.88
N GLY A 23 7.13 -1.01 11.87
CA GLY A 23 5.83 -1.01 11.22
C GLY A 23 4.69 -1.24 12.21
N SER A 24 4.82 -2.24 13.09
CA SER A 24 3.80 -2.49 14.12
C SER A 24 3.55 -1.29 15.04
N ILE A 25 4.55 -0.45 15.29
CA ILE A 25 4.40 0.78 16.08
C ILE A 25 3.47 1.77 15.36
N MET A 26 3.53 1.85 14.04
CA MET A 26 2.69 2.78 13.27
C MET A 26 1.22 2.37 13.32
N ILE A 27 0.93 1.07 13.28
CA ILE A 27 -0.44 0.57 13.48
C ILE A 27 -0.93 0.94 14.87
N LEU A 28 -0.11 0.75 15.90
CA LEU A 28 -0.46 1.13 17.27
C LEU A 28 -0.68 2.64 17.41
N LEU A 29 0.10 3.46 16.71
CA LEU A 29 -0.08 4.91 16.70
C LEU A 29 -1.42 5.30 16.07
N VAL A 30 -1.78 4.73 14.91
CA VAL A 30 -3.09 4.98 14.25
C VAL A 30 -4.23 4.57 15.19
N LEU A 31 -4.16 3.37 15.78
CA LEU A 31 -5.16 2.90 16.73
C LEU A 31 -5.21 3.76 18.00
N GLY A 32 -4.07 4.26 18.46
CA GLY A 32 -3.97 5.19 19.59
C GLY A 32 -4.65 6.52 19.31
N VAL A 33 -4.42 7.13 18.15
CA VAL A 33 -5.10 8.36 17.72
C VAL A 33 -6.61 8.14 17.61
N VAL A 34 -7.03 7.03 17.00
CA VAL A 34 -8.46 6.66 16.93
C VAL A 34 -9.04 6.45 18.34
N GLY A 35 -8.32 5.79 19.24
CA GLY A 35 -8.76 5.54 20.61
C GLY A 35 -8.91 6.83 21.43
N VAL A 36 -7.94 7.74 21.34
CA VAL A 36 -7.99 9.04 22.03
C VAL A 36 -9.11 9.92 21.49
N THR A 37 -9.29 9.95 20.16
CA THR A 37 -10.40 10.71 19.55
C THR A 37 -11.75 10.11 19.90
N TYR A 38 -11.88 8.78 19.91
CA TYR A 38 -13.08 8.10 20.40
C TYR A 38 -13.38 8.45 21.87
N TYR A 39 -12.38 8.37 22.75
CA TYR A 39 -12.53 8.73 24.16
C TYR A 39 -13.02 10.19 24.31
N ALA A 40 -12.38 11.13 23.62
CA ALA A 40 -12.73 12.55 23.71
C ALA A 40 -14.17 12.82 23.21
N VAL A 41 -14.54 12.27 22.04
CA VAL A 41 -15.85 12.52 21.43
C VAL A 41 -16.96 11.78 22.20
N VAL A 42 -16.79 10.49 22.46
CA VAL A 42 -17.87 9.66 23.02
C VAL A 42 -17.99 9.83 24.52
N LEU A 43 -16.89 9.77 25.27
CA LEU A 43 -16.95 9.78 26.73
C LEU A 43 -16.88 11.18 27.32
N CYS A 44 -16.00 12.05 26.83
CA CYS A 44 -15.87 13.39 27.41
C CYS A 44 -16.94 14.37 26.90
N ASN A 45 -17.30 14.31 25.62
CA ASN A 45 -18.19 15.30 25.02
C ASN A 45 -19.66 14.85 25.05
N TYR A 46 -20.00 13.73 24.39
CA TYR A 46 -21.40 13.32 24.23
C TYR A 46 -21.92 12.41 25.35
N GLY A 47 -21.04 11.78 26.14
CA GLY A 47 -21.42 10.97 27.31
C GLY A 47 -22.21 11.76 28.36
N PRO A 48 -21.73 12.93 28.82
CA PRO A 48 -22.47 13.77 29.77
C PRO A 48 -23.80 14.27 29.20
N ALA A 49 -23.83 14.65 27.92
CA ALA A 49 -25.07 15.08 27.25
C ALA A 49 -26.13 13.97 27.20
N LEU A 50 -25.71 12.72 27.01
CA LEU A 50 -26.61 11.57 27.06
C LEU A 50 -27.16 11.33 28.48
N ALA A 51 -26.32 11.51 29.50
CA ALA A 51 -26.69 11.32 30.91
C ALA A 51 -27.60 12.44 31.46
N ALA A 52 -27.44 13.67 30.98
CA ALA A 52 -28.24 14.82 31.41
C ALA A 52 -29.71 14.75 30.95
N GLY A 53 -30.01 13.99 29.88
CA GLY A 53 -31.36 13.82 29.34
C GLY A 53 -31.83 15.03 28.52
N GLY A 54 -33.12 15.05 28.19
CA GLY A 54 -33.75 16.14 27.42
C GLY A 54 -33.49 16.09 25.91
N LEU A 55 -33.56 17.24 25.24
CA LEU A 55 -33.33 17.34 23.79
C LEU A 55 -31.86 17.06 23.43
N ASP A 56 -30.94 17.44 24.31
CA ASP A 56 -29.51 17.25 24.13
C ASP A 56 -29.12 15.77 24.07
N SER A 57 -29.82 14.89 24.80
CA SER A 57 -29.56 13.45 24.73
C SER A 57 -30.02 12.84 23.39
N LEU A 58 -31.08 13.36 22.77
CA LEU A 58 -31.52 12.92 21.43
C LEU A 58 -30.53 13.36 20.36
N ILE A 59 -30.04 14.60 20.43
CA ILE A 59 -29.02 15.12 19.52
C ILE A 59 -27.71 14.34 19.69
N ALA A 60 -27.28 14.11 20.94
CA ALA A 60 -26.10 13.32 21.25
C ALA A 60 -26.23 11.89 20.69
N LEU A 61 -27.38 11.23 20.85
CA LEU A 61 -27.63 9.89 20.32
C LEU A 61 -27.51 9.86 18.79
N LEU A 62 -28.12 10.81 18.09
CA LEU A 62 -28.05 10.89 16.62
C LEU A 62 -26.60 11.06 16.16
N VAL A 63 -25.86 12.00 16.76
CA VAL A 63 -24.45 12.23 16.42
C VAL A 63 -23.61 11.00 16.69
N LEU A 64 -23.81 10.33 17.84
CA LEU A 64 -23.09 9.11 18.18
C LEU A 64 -23.39 7.97 17.20
N ILE A 65 -24.62 7.80 16.72
CA ILE A 65 -24.96 6.77 15.72
C ILE A 65 -24.19 7.02 14.41
N ILE A 66 -24.20 8.26 13.93
CA ILE A 66 -23.48 8.63 12.70
C ILE A 66 -21.98 8.43 12.90
N PHE A 67 -21.44 8.91 14.03
CA PHE A 67 -20.03 8.77 14.37
C PHE A 67 -19.57 7.31 14.42
N HIS A 68 -20.30 6.42 15.11
CA HIS A 68 -19.95 4.99 15.18
C HIS A 68 -20.06 4.30 13.82
N THR A 69 -21.02 4.70 12.98
CA THR A 69 -21.16 4.16 11.63
C THR A 69 -19.95 4.55 10.76
N LEU A 70 -19.57 5.82 10.77
CA LEU A 70 -18.41 6.33 10.04
C LEU A 70 -17.11 5.71 10.56
N LEU A 71 -16.94 5.62 11.89
CA LEU A 71 -15.78 4.99 12.51
C LEU A 71 -15.66 3.51 12.16
N GLY A 72 -16.79 2.78 12.16
CA GLY A 72 -16.84 1.39 11.72
C GLY A 72 -16.37 1.22 10.28
N MET A 73 -16.85 2.07 9.36
CA MET A 73 -16.42 2.05 7.95
C MET A 73 -14.94 2.42 7.78
N LEU A 74 -14.44 3.41 8.54
CA LEU A 74 -13.04 3.81 8.54
C LEU A 74 -12.13 2.66 8.99
N LEU A 75 -12.43 2.05 10.14
CA LEU A 75 -11.66 0.94 10.69
C LEU A 75 -11.72 -0.30 9.77
N TRP A 76 -12.90 -0.60 9.22
CA TRP A 76 -13.06 -1.67 8.25
C TRP A 76 -12.15 -1.45 7.04
N SER A 77 -12.15 -0.25 6.47
CA SER A 77 -11.33 0.09 5.31
C SER A 77 -9.83 0.02 5.65
N TYR A 78 -9.43 0.58 6.79
CA TYR A 78 -8.05 0.52 7.29
C TYR A 78 -7.55 -0.92 7.41
N PHE A 79 -8.26 -1.78 8.15
CA PHE A 79 -7.87 -3.17 8.33
C PHE A 79 -7.92 -3.96 7.02
N SER A 80 -8.82 -3.62 6.10
CA SER A 80 -8.84 -4.20 4.76
C SER A 80 -7.54 -3.89 4.00
N VAL A 81 -6.97 -2.69 4.11
CA VAL A 81 -5.66 -2.37 3.51
C VAL A 81 -4.52 -3.14 4.18
N VAL A 82 -4.50 -3.14 5.52
CA VAL A 82 -3.43 -3.75 6.32
C VAL A 82 -3.33 -5.25 6.02
N PHE A 83 -4.47 -5.96 5.98
CA PHE A 83 -4.47 -7.43 5.88
C PHE A 83 -4.60 -7.97 4.46
N THR A 84 -5.03 -7.18 3.48
CA THR A 84 -5.14 -7.65 2.10
C THR A 84 -3.76 -7.70 1.43
N ASP A 85 -3.41 -8.83 0.83
CA ASP A 85 -2.22 -8.92 -0.01
C ASP A 85 -2.35 -7.94 -1.20
N PRO A 86 -1.38 -7.04 -1.45
CA PRO A 86 -1.49 -6.01 -2.50
C PRO A 86 -1.47 -6.56 -3.94
N GLY A 87 -1.26 -7.85 -4.13
CA GLY A 87 -1.14 -8.51 -5.42
C GLY A 87 0.32 -8.78 -5.76
N GLY A 88 0.61 -10.02 -6.16
CA GLY A 88 1.92 -10.47 -6.64
C GLY A 88 1.91 -10.82 -8.11
N VAL A 89 3.08 -10.78 -8.75
CA VAL A 89 3.22 -11.30 -10.12
C VAL A 89 3.10 -12.83 -10.05
N PRO A 90 2.21 -13.45 -10.84
CA PRO A 90 2.08 -14.90 -10.85
C PRO A 90 3.37 -15.56 -11.35
N PRO A 91 3.71 -16.76 -10.85
CA PRO A 91 4.87 -17.50 -11.33
C PRO A 91 4.72 -17.75 -12.84
N ASN A 92 5.82 -17.65 -13.58
CA ASN A 92 5.87 -17.83 -15.03
C ASN A 92 5.04 -16.82 -15.83
N TYR A 93 4.82 -15.60 -15.32
CA TYR A 93 4.24 -14.52 -16.12
C TYR A 93 5.00 -14.34 -17.45
N ARG A 94 4.26 -14.47 -18.55
CA ARG A 94 4.74 -14.19 -19.91
C ARG A 94 3.89 -13.07 -20.49
N PRO A 95 4.49 -12.02 -21.07
CA PRO A 95 3.73 -11.02 -21.81
C PRO A 95 3.07 -11.70 -23.00
N LEU A 96 1.82 -11.33 -23.27
CA LEU A 96 1.18 -11.64 -24.55
C LEU A 96 1.90 -10.76 -25.58
N VAL A 97 2.81 -11.38 -26.33
CA VAL A 97 3.48 -10.73 -27.45
C VAL A 97 2.66 -11.09 -28.68
N ASP A 98 2.01 -10.12 -29.29
CA ASP A 98 1.42 -10.32 -30.62
C ASP A 98 2.59 -10.56 -31.58
N GLN A 99 2.74 -11.82 -32.01
CA GLN A 99 3.87 -12.30 -32.79
C GLN A 99 3.95 -11.67 -34.20
N GLU A 100 2.96 -10.85 -34.59
CA GLU A 100 2.85 -10.26 -35.93
C GLU A 100 3.61 -8.93 -36.11
N ARG A 101 4.11 -8.29 -35.04
CA ARG A 101 4.82 -7.00 -35.14
C ARG A 101 6.29 -7.13 -34.78
N GLY A 102 7.02 -7.94 -35.53
CA GLY A 102 8.45 -8.12 -35.36
C GLY A 102 9.25 -6.91 -35.84
N GLU A 103 9.62 -6.00 -34.93
CA GLU A 103 10.86 -5.20 -35.05
C GLU A 103 11.15 -4.44 -33.75
N ILE A 104 12.36 -4.64 -33.21
CA ILE A 104 12.93 -3.87 -32.09
C ILE A 104 14.08 -3.05 -32.67
N ASP A 105 13.84 -1.76 -32.90
CA ASP A 105 14.88 -0.80 -33.27
C ASP A 105 15.66 -0.35 -31.99
N PRO A 106 16.99 -0.49 -31.91
CA PRO A 106 17.79 -0.18 -30.72
C PRO A 106 17.91 1.31 -30.34
N LEU A 107 17.34 2.24 -31.11
CA LEU A 107 17.75 3.66 -31.02
C LEU A 107 17.04 4.55 -29.97
N GLU A 108 15.96 4.13 -29.32
CA GLU A 108 15.29 5.00 -28.33
C GLU A 108 15.70 4.73 -26.88
N ALA A 109 17.01 4.85 -26.63
CA ALA A 109 17.58 4.94 -25.30
C ALA A 109 17.91 6.41 -24.96
N SER A 110 16.93 7.31 -25.02
CA SER A 110 17.02 8.65 -24.41
C SER A 110 15.63 9.05 -23.92
N GLU A 111 15.43 9.24 -22.62
CA GLU A 111 15.76 10.42 -21.82
C GLU A 111 14.51 11.30 -21.65
N TYR A 112 14.12 11.49 -20.38
CA TYR A 112 13.26 12.55 -19.83
C TYR A 112 12.43 13.43 -20.80
N GLY A 113 11.09 13.42 -20.71
CA GLY A 113 10.27 14.56 -21.15
C GLY A 113 8.83 14.26 -21.57
N PRO A 114 7.90 15.24 -21.49
CA PRO A 114 6.45 15.04 -21.33
C PRO A 114 5.70 14.95 -22.66
N LEU A 115 4.48 14.36 -22.63
CA LEU A 115 3.55 14.14 -23.75
C LEU A 115 3.75 12.83 -24.53
N ALA A 116 3.66 11.68 -23.85
CA ALA A 116 3.35 10.44 -24.53
C ALA A 116 1.82 10.34 -24.71
N THR A 117 1.35 10.70 -25.89
CA THR A 117 0.13 10.08 -26.45
C THR A 117 0.30 8.56 -26.37
N PRO A 118 -0.71 7.80 -25.93
CA PRO A 118 -0.56 6.37 -25.72
C PRO A 118 -0.50 5.70 -27.11
N ASN A 119 0.70 5.41 -27.60
CA ASN A 119 0.87 4.44 -28.66
C ASN A 119 0.85 3.05 -28.00
N PRO A 120 -0.23 2.24 -28.18
CA PRO A 120 -0.42 0.99 -27.43
C PRO A 120 0.51 -0.15 -27.88
N THR A 121 1.35 0.06 -28.90
CA THR A 121 2.04 -1.03 -29.61
C THR A 121 3.50 -1.26 -29.22
N ASN A 122 4.06 -0.57 -28.21
CA ASN A 122 5.46 -0.77 -27.80
C ASN A 122 5.64 -0.76 -26.27
N ALA A 123 4.88 -1.60 -25.58
CA ALA A 123 5.12 -1.86 -24.15
C ALA A 123 6.46 -2.62 -23.99
N ARG A 124 7.57 -1.89 -23.84
CA ARG A 124 8.88 -2.47 -23.52
C ARG A 124 8.74 -3.39 -22.30
N ILE A 125 8.93 -4.68 -22.52
CA ILE A 125 8.83 -5.69 -21.48
C ILE A 125 9.96 -5.45 -20.47
N ARG A 126 9.59 -5.08 -19.24
CA ARG A 126 10.58 -4.78 -18.18
C ARG A 126 10.94 -6.05 -17.43
N TYR A 127 12.18 -6.18 -16.96
CA TYR A 127 12.63 -7.33 -16.15
C TYR A 127 12.92 -6.94 -14.70
N CYS A 128 12.69 -7.85 -13.76
CA CYS A 128 13.13 -7.73 -12.36
C CYS A 128 14.30 -8.66 -12.09
N ARG A 129 15.51 -8.09 -11.94
CA ARG A 129 16.71 -8.87 -11.57
C ARG A 129 16.59 -9.54 -10.20
N LYS A 130 15.99 -8.84 -9.21
CA LYS A 130 15.84 -9.35 -7.83
C LYS A 130 14.87 -10.53 -7.72
N CYS A 131 13.80 -10.53 -8.50
CA CYS A 131 12.81 -11.62 -8.52
C CYS A 131 13.02 -12.62 -9.66
N ASN A 132 14.04 -12.40 -10.51
CA ASN A 132 14.35 -13.21 -11.69
C ASN A 132 13.12 -13.48 -12.60
N GLN A 133 12.34 -12.45 -12.91
CA GLN A 133 11.11 -12.58 -13.71
C GLN A 133 10.78 -11.32 -14.51
N LEU A 134 9.98 -11.49 -15.57
CA LEU A 134 9.42 -10.38 -16.34
C LEU A 134 8.39 -9.62 -15.48
N LYS A 135 8.35 -8.30 -15.64
CA LYS A 135 7.43 -7.41 -14.95
C LYS A 135 6.23 -7.13 -15.85
N PRO A 136 5.00 -7.40 -15.38
CA PRO A 136 3.80 -6.91 -16.02
C PRO A 136 3.80 -5.37 -16.13
N PRO A 137 2.98 -4.80 -17.03
CA PRO A 137 2.73 -3.35 -17.05
C PRO A 137 2.36 -2.83 -15.66
N ARG A 138 2.89 -1.66 -15.29
CA ARG A 138 2.67 -1.01 -13.98
C ARG A 138 3.12 -1.81 -12.75
N CYS A 139 3.84 -2.92 -12.92
CA CYS A 139 4.46 -3.66 -11.82
C CYS A 139 5.79 -3.03 -11.40
N HIS A 140 6.02 -2.90 -10.09
CA HIS A 140 7.29 -2.45 -9.52
C HIS A 140 7.77 -3.42 -8.43
N HIS A 141 9.08 -3.47 -8.20
CA HIS A 141 9.66 -4.28 -7.12
C HIS A 141 9.76 -3.42 -5.87
N CYS A 142 9.11 -3.84 -4.78
CA CYS A 142 9.27 -3.20 -3.49
C CYS A 142 10.40 -3.90 -2.73
N SER A 143 11.44 -3.15 -2.37
CA SER A 143 12.55 -3.66 -1.55
C SER A 143 12.12 -4.04 -0.13
N VAL A 144 11.10 -3.37 0.42
CA VAL A 144 10.58 -3.64 1.77
C VAL A 144 9.74 -4.92 1.79
N CYS A 145 8.79 -5.05 0.85
CA CYS A 145 7.98 -6.26 0.68
C CYS A 145 8.82 -7.44 0.11
N GLY A 146 10.00 -7.18 -0.45
CA GLY A 146 10.91 -8.20 -1.02
C GLY A 146 10.40 -8.85 -2.31
N ARG A 147 9.40 -8.26 -2.97
CA ARG A 147 8.72 -8.86 -4.12
C ARG A 147 8.22 -7.83 -5.12
N CYS A 148 7.92 -8.31 -6.33
CA CYS A 148 7.18 -7.54 -7.32
C CYS A 148 5.69 -7.44 -6.94
N VAL A 149 5.17 -6.22 -6.95
CA VAL A 149 3.78 -5.89 -6.62
C VAL A 149 3.09 -5.38 -7.88
N LEU A 150 1.92 -5.97 -8.18
CA LEU A 150 1.10 -5.58 -9.33
C LEU A 150 0.49 -4.20 -9.09
N LYS A 151 0.49 -3.34 -10.14
CA LYS A 151 0.00 -1.95 -10.08
C LYS A 151 0.47 -1.26 -8.79
N MET A 152 1.74 -1.45 -8.44
CA MET A 152 2.31 -0.92 -7.20
C MET A 152 2.21 0.60 -7.23
N ASP A 153 1.61 1.16 -6.18
CA ASP A 153 1.58 2.59 -5.94
C ASP A 153 2.78 2.96 -5.05
N HIS A 154 2.75 2.54 -3.78
CA HIS A 154 3.84 2.73 -2.83
C HIS A 154 3.87 1.65 -1.74
N HIS A 155 4.93 1.65 -0.93
CA HIS A 155 4.95 0.93 0.34
C HIS A 155 4.56 1.89 1.45
N CYS A 156 3.45 1.61 2.14
CA CYS A 156 2.91 2.52 3.11
C CYS A 156 3.27 2.07 4.53
N VAL A 157 4.02 2.93 5.22
CA VAL A 157 4.49 2.68 6.60
C VAL A 157 3.32 2.68 7.59
N TRP A 158 2.25 3.42 7.31
CA TRP A 158 1.06 3.53 8.16
C TRP A 158 0.23 2.25 8.22
N VAL A 159 0.21 1.46 7.14
CA VAL A 159 -0.51 0.18 7.06
C VAL A 159 0.43 -1.02 7.04
N VAL A 160 1.75 -0.78 7.11
CA VAL A 160 2.82 -1.79 7.10
C VAL A 160 2.71 -2.75 5.92
N ASN A 161 2.22 -2.23 4.80
CA ASN A 161 1.91 -3.03 3.62
C ASN A 161 2.20 -2.24 2.34
N CYS A 162 2.46 -2.96 1.26
CA CYS A 162 2.45 -2.35 -0.06
C CYS A 162 0.99 -2.00 -0.43
N VAL A 163 0.80 -0.89 -1.15
CA VAL A 163 -0.46 -0.53 -1.80
C VAL A 163 -0.31 -0.91 -3.28
N GLY A 164 -1.16 -1.80 -3.75
CA GLY A 164 -1.09 -2.40 -5.08
C GLY A 164 -2.47 -2.78 -5.62
N ALA A 165 -2.49 -3.54 -6.70
CA ALA A 165 -3.70 -3.84 -7.46
C ALA A 165 -4.89 -4.34 -6.62
N LEU A 166 -4.64 -5.16 -5.60
CA LEU A 166 -5.71 -5.84 -4.86
C LEU A 166 -6.20 -5.08 -3.62
N ASN A 167 -5.44 -4.11 -3.11
CA ASN A 167 -5.84 -3.32 -1.93
C ASN A 167 -5.93 -1.81 -2.20
N TYR A 168 -5.69 -1.36 -3.44
CA TYR A 168 -5.77 0.06 -3.82
C TYR A 168 -7.13 0.68 -3.49
N LYS A 169 -8.24 -0.03 -3.73
CA LYS A 169 -9.59 0.46 -3.43
C LYS A 169 -9.77 0.71 -1.93
N TYR A 170 -9.34 -0.22 -1.09
CA TYR A 170 -9.44 -0.06 0.37
C TYR A 170 -8.60 1.11 0.84
N PHE A 171 -7.44 1.34 0.21
CA PHE A 171 -6.56 2.46 0.55
C PHE A 171 -7.17 3.82 0.20
N LEU A 172 -8.02 3.90 -0.82
CA LEU A 172 -8.75 5.14 -1.14
C LEU A 172 -9.97 5.38 -0.23
N LEU A 173 -10.49 4.33 0.41
CA LEU A 173 -11.62 4.43 1.33
C LEU A 173 -11.18 4.69 2.78
N PHE A 174 -9.97 4.27 3.12
CA PHE A 174 -9.29 4.61 4.37
C PHE A 174 -8.79 6.05 4.33
#